data_AF-A0A9D5TRA2-F1
#
_entry.id   AF-A0A9D5TRA2-F1
#
_cell.length_a   1.000
_cell.length_b   1.000
_cell.length_c   1.000
_cell.angle_alpha   90.00
_cell.angle_beta   90.00
_cell.angle_gamma   90.00
#
_symmetry.space_group_name_H-M   'P 1'
#
loop_
_entity.id
_entity.type
_entity.pdbx_description
1 polymer ?
#
loop_
_entity_poly.entity_id
_entity_poly.type
_entity_poly.pdbx_seq_one_letter_code
_entity_poly.pdbx_strand_id
1 'polypeptide(L)'
;MKKLSIIFIFMLVILASTGVFAENEVRTTDICAYINNFPVATYNLNNQNAVYASGLRKYGFDVTWNDEERRVDISLSDEDIKGPDETILRDELTNAGRVISSAKDTDIVTYIDGKKVESFNIDGYTVIYFKELKIFGEINWDAKMRIAMLTIDEKNETEFEEAPYKYDLATKVPTLENITGELKRETEHISLSSVVYKYNGEDINLEQVAKYTLLMKKCGFVCLDDPDVPEDTVAFETDEEHVLMYIEDGFLCIKISAQ
;
A
#
# COMPACT_ATOMS: atom_id res chain seq x y z
N MET A 1 46.45 24.47 41.48
CA MET A 1 45.15 25.07 41.09
C MET A 1 44.46 24.10 40.14
N LYS A 2 43.17 23.86 40.37
CA LYS A 2 42.42 22.67 39.96
C LYS A 2 42.32 22.51 38.43
N LYS A 3 42.57 21.29 37.94
CA LYS A 3 42.26 20.86 36.57
C LYS A 3 40.73 20.90 36.39
N LEU A 4 40.22 21.78 35.53
CA LEU A 4 38.81 21.79 35.16
C LEU A 4 38.62 20.68 34.11
N SER A 5 38.14 19.53 34.56
CA SER A 5 37.70 18.44 33.70
C SER A 5 36.34 18.84 33.12
N ILE A 6 36.29 19.18 31.83
CA ILE A 6 35.04 19.43 31.10
C ILE A 6 34.43 18.05 30.81
N ILE A 7 33.44 17.66 31.61
CA ILE A 7 32.61 16.49 31.36
C ILE A 7 31.58 16.91 30.31
N PHE A 8 31.75 16.44 29.08
CA PHE A 8 30.77 16.55 28.01
C PHE A 8 29.65 15.54 28.31
N ILE A 9 28.57 15.98 28.96
CA ILE A 9 27.39 15.15 29.17
C ILE A 9 26.67 15.06 27.83
N PHE A 10 26.84 13.94 27.14
CA PHE A 10 26.08 13.55 25.96
C PHE A 10 24.66 13.18 26.43
N MET A 11 23.77 14.16 26.52
CA MET A 11 22.36 13.93 26.84
C MET A 11 21.66 13.36 25.61
N LEU A 12 21.72 12.03 25.49
CA LEU A 12 20.97 11.23 24.53
C LEU A 12 19.48 11.31 24.90
N VAL A 13 18.78 12.32 24.39
CA VAL A 13 17.32 12.36 24.44
C VAL A 13 16.81 11.39 23.37
N ILE A 14 16.74 10.10 23.71
CA ILE A 14 15.92 9.15 22.96
C ILE A 14 14.48 9.44 23.34
N LEU A 15 13.82 10.34 22.60
CA LEU A 15 12.37 10.40 22.53
C LEU A 15 11.89 9.19 21.72
N ALA A 16 11.95 8.01 22.32
CA ALA A 16 11.18 6.88 21.84
C ALA A 16 9.77 7.06 22.42
N SER A 17 8.90 7.74 21.66
CA SER A 17 7.46 7.57 21.85
C SER A 17 7.12 6.13 21.43
N THR A 18 7.36 5.16 22.31
CA THR A 18 6.86 3.81 22.08
C THR A 18 5.37 3.86 22.38
N GLY A 19 4.56 3.99 21.32
CA GLY A 19 3.19 3.51 21.39
C GLY A 19 3.26 2.05 21.83
N VAL A 20 2.74 1.74 23.01
CA VAL A 20 2.57 0.36 23.45
C VAL A 20 1.37 -0.17 22.68
N PHE A 21 1.63 -0.81 21.54
CA PHE A 21 0.61 -1.51 20.76
C PHE A 21 0.36 -2.90 21.36
N ALA A 22 -0.82 -3.46 21.13
CA ALA A 22 -1.09 -4.80 21.61
C ALA A 22 -0.23 -5.80 20.83
N GLU A 23 0.26 -6.81 21.54
CA GLU A 23 1.09 -7.86 20.97
C GLU A 23 0.34 -8.57 19.84
N ASN A 24 1.05 -8.83 18.74
CA ASN A 24 0.56 -9.52 17.56
C ASN A 24 -0.52 -8.78 16.74
N GLU A 25 -0.71 -7.47 16.91
CA GLU A 25 -1.50 -6.69 15.96
C GLU A 25 -0.71 -6.46 14.66
N VAL A 26 -1.34 -6.77 13.53
CA VAL A 26 -0.82 -6.48 12.19
C VAL A 26 -1.36 -5.14 11.77
N ARG A 27 -0.47 -4.19 11.49
CA ARG A 27 -0.82 -2.80 11.21
C ARG A 27 -0.26 -2.35 9.86
N THR A 28 -0.95 -1.38 9.25
CA THR A 28 -0.44 -0.63 8.09
C THR A 28 0.87 0.06 8.43
N THR A 29 1.71 0.29 7.42
CA THR A 29 3.01 0.96 7.59
C THR A 29 3.29 1.83 6.39
N ASP A 30 3.82 3.02 6.66
CA ASP A 30 4.34 3.94 5.64
C ASP A 30 5.82 3.70 5.33
N ILE A 31 6.40 2.66 5.96
CA ILE A 31 7.74 2.16 5.68
C ILE A 31 7.69 1.27 4.44
N CYS A 32 8.56 1.53 3.48
CA CYS A 32 8.77 0.66 2.32
C CYS A 32 10.02 -0.19 2.50
N ALA A 33 9.94 -1.48 2.22
CA ALA A 33 11.13 -2.31 2.11
C ALA A 33 11.48 -2.61 0.66
N TYR A 34 12.76 -2.81 0.39
CA TYR A 34 13.28 -3.16 -0.92
C TYR A 34 14.37 -4.22 -0.79
N ILE A 35 14.47 -5.07 -1.80
CA ILE A 35 15.59 -6.02 -1.97
C ILE A 35 16.21 -5.70 -3.33
N ASN A 36 17.46 -5.25 -3.35
CA ASN A 36 18.16 -4.78 -4.55
C ASN A 36 17.31 -3.84 -5.43
N ASN A 37 16.73 -2.83 -4.79
CA ASN A 37 15.83 -1.83 -5.39
C ASN A 37 14.45 -2.35 -5.86
N PHE A 38 14.14 -3.64 -5.73
CA PHE A 38 12.78 -4.14 -5.97
C PHE A 38 11.91 -3.94 -4.72
N PRO A 39 10.74 -3.27 -4.83
CA PRO A 39 9.88 -3.02 -3.67
C PRO A 39 9.26 -4.30 -3.15
N VAL A 40 9.10 -4.41 -1.82
CA VAL A 40 8.54 -5.57 -1.11
C VAL A 40 7.35 -5.11 -0.26
N ALA A 41 6.24 -5.85 -0.34
CA ALA A 41 5.10 -5.64 0.55
C ALA A 41 5.50 -5.91 2.00
N THR A 42 5.30 -4.93 2.89
CA THR A 42 5.56 -5.08 4.32
C THR A 42 4.39 -4.66 5.18
N TYR A 43 4.37 -5.17 6.40
CA TYR A 43 3.41 -4.82 7.43
C TYR A 43 4.15 -4.47 8.71
N ASN A 44 3.56 -3.63 9.56
CA ASN A 44 4.06 -3.44 10.90
C ASN A 44 3.49 -4.56 11.80
N LEU A 45 4.37 -5.36 12.37
CA LEU A 45 4.03 -6.37 13.37
C LEU A 45 4.99 -6.20 14.55
N ASN A 46 4.45 -5.99 15.75
CA ASN A 46 5.24 -5.75 16.96
C ASN A 46 6.31 -4.65 16.77
N ASN A 47 5.95 -3.54 16.12
CA ASN A 47 6.85 -2.42 15.78
C ASN A 47 8.00 -2.75 14.83
N GLN A 48 7.90 -3.85 14.07
CA GLN A 48 8.91 -4.26 13.10
C GLN A 48 8.28 -4.53 11.73
N ASN A 49 9.06 -4.32 10.66
CA ASN A 49 8.62 -4.64 9.31
C ASN A 49 8.63 -6.16 9.12
N ALA A 50 7.49 -6.70 8.73
CA ALA A 50 7.29 -8.11 8.50
C ALA A 50 6.87 -8.38 7.05
N VAL A 51 7.28 -9.54 6.51
CA VAL A 51 7.04 -9.97 5.13
C VAL A 51 6.49 -11.38 5.10
N TYR A 52 5.63 -11.68 4.13
CA TYR A 52 5.21 -13.05 3.85
C TYR A 52 6.39 -13.85 3.31
N ALA A 53 6.71 -14.97 3.97
CA ALA A 53 7.81 -15.84 3.55
C ALA A 53 7.61 -16.31 2.09
N SER A 54 6.39 -16.66 1.71
CA SER A 54 6.06 -17.10 0.34
C SER A 54 6.38 -16.07 -0.74
N GLY A 55 6.28 -14.77 -0.44
CA GLY A 55 6.56 -13.68 -1.36
C GLY A 55 8.04 -13.59 -1.75
N LEU A 56 8.94 -14.05 -0.87
CA LEU A 56 10.38 -14.02 -1.09
C LEU A 56 10.82 -14.84 -2.31
N ARG A 57 10.00 -15.79 -2.79
CA ARG A 57 10.29 -16.54 -4.02
C ARG A 57 10.51 -15.66 -5.25
N LYS A 58 9.93 -14.46 -5.24
CA LYS A 58 10.10 -13.46 -6.32
C LYS A 58 11.37 -12.63 -6.18
N TYR A 59 12.05 -12.75 -5.05
CA TYR A 59 13.23 -11.98 -4.69
C TYR A 59 14.48 -12.87 -4.57
N GLY A 60 14.55 -13.92 -5.39
CA GLY A 60 15.74 -14.78 -5.48
C GLY A 60 15.93 -15.71 -4.28
N PHE A 61 14.85 -16.06 -3.58
CA PHE A 61 14.87 -17.02 -2.48
C PHE A 61 14.14 -18.31 -2.83
N ASP A 62 14.69 -19.44 -2.40
CA ASP A 62 13.94 -20.67 -2.27
C ASP A 62 13.18 -20.66 -0.96
N VAL A 63 11.89 -21.01 -1.03
CA VAL A 63 11.02 -21.10 0.14
C VAL A 63 10.33 -22.44 0.09
N THR A 64 10.71 -23.35 0.98
CA THR A 64 10.26 -24.74 0.99
C THR A 64 9.41 -25.02 2.22
N TRP A 65 8.23 -25.61 2.01
CA TRP A 65 7.37 -26.10 3.07
C TRP A 65 7.59 -27.61 3.24
N ASN A 66 7.89 -28.03 4.46
CA ASN A 66 7.90 -29.43 4.87
C ASN A 66 6.70 -29.67 5.80
N ASP A 67 5.71 -30.40 5.29
CA ASP A 67 4.46 -30.68 6.01
C ASP A 67 4.66 -31.62 7.21
N GLU A 68 5.53 -32.62 7.06
CA GLU A 68 5.82 -33.61 8.11
C GLU A 68 6.52 -32.97 9.31
N GLU A 69 7.48 -32.08 9.06
CA GLU A 69 8.22 -31.36 10.11
C GLU A 69 7.51 -30.08 10.57
N ARG A 70 6.40 -29.69 9.92
CA ARG A 70 5.74 -28.38 10.07
C ARG A 70 6.76 -27.24 10.01
N ARG A 71 7.53 -27.20 8.93
CA ARG A 71 8.72 -26.37 8.82
C ARG A 71 8.75 -25.58 7.52
N VAL A 72 9.19 -24.33 7.60
CA VAL A 72 9.52 -23.50 6.43
C VAL A 72 11.02 -23.25 6.41
N ASP A 73 11.66 -23.55 5.29
CA ASP A 73 13.06 -23.25 5.03
C ASP A 73 13.17 -22.17 3.95
N ILE A 74 13.94 -21.13 4.25
CA ILE A 74 14.23 -20.02 3.35
C ILE A 74 15.74 -19.97 3.12
N SER A 75 16.17 -20.04 1.86
CA SER A 75 17.57 -19.91 1.45
C SER A 75 17.67 -19.01 0.23
N LEU A 76 18.82 -18.38 0.02
CA LEU A 76 19.08 -17.70 -1.24
C LEU A 76 19.14 -18.77 -2.35
N SER A 77 18.41 -18.56 -3.45
CA SER A 77 18.51 -19.44 -4.62
C SER A 77 19.53 -18.88 -5.61
N ASP A 78 19.80 -19.59 -6.70
CA ASP A 78 20.64 -19.08 -7.80
C ASP A 78 19.86 -18.17 -8.78
N GLU A 79 18.54 -18.07 -8.65
CA GLU A 79 17.68 -17.31 -9.57
C GLU A 79 17.74 -15.81 -9.30
N ASP A 80 17.74 -15.01 -10.37
CA ASP A 80 17.62 -13.55 -10.27
C ASP A 80 16.29 -13.12 -9.64
N ILE A 81 16.32 -11.95 -9.01
CA ILE A 81 15.15 -11.23 -8.50
C ILE A 81 14.26 -10.83 -9.68
N LYS A 82 13.00 -11.24 -9.60
CA LYS A 82 11.95 -10.95 -10.59
C LYS A 82 11.12 -9.73 -10.18
N GLY A 83 11.05 -9.44 -8.89
CA GLY A 83 10.21 -8.38 -8.33
C GLY A 83 8.74 -8.81 -8.17
N PRO A 84 7.90 -7.90 -7.65
CA PRO A 84 6.49 -8.21 -7.37
C PRO A 84 5.66 -8.34 -8.67
N ASP A 85 4.64 -9.20 -8.65
CA ASP A 85 3.71 -9.36 -9.79
C ASP A 85 2.75 -8.17 -9.93
N GLU A 86 2.54 -7.43 -8.83
CA GLU A 86 1.67 -6.27 -8.75
C GLU A 86 2.44 -5.07 -8.19
N THR A 87 1.99 -3.85 -8.52
CA THR A 87 2.58 -2.64 -7.96
C THR A 87 2.42 -2.62 -6.43
N ILE A 88 3.54 -2.53 -5.72
CA ILE A 88 3.53 -2.34 -4.27
C ILE A 88 3.21 -0.88 -3.96
N LEU A 89 2.19 -0.67 -3.13
CA LEU A 89 1.73 0.64 -2.72
C LEU A 89 2.18 0.93 -1.29
N ARG A 90 2.69 2.14 -1.04
CA ARG A 90 3.04 2.61 0.31
C ARG A 90 1.87 3.32 0.97
N ASP A 91 1.63 3.07 2.25
CA ASP A 91 0.67 3.88 3.01
C ASP A 91 1.28 5.27 3.33
N GLU A 92 0.42 6.25 3.58
CA GLU A 92 0.85 7.52 4.14
C GLU A 92 1.14 7.42 5.64
N LEU A 93 2.00 8.31 6.16
CA LEU A 93 2.28 8.40 7.59
C LEU A 93 1.00 8.58 8.43
N THR A 94 0.00 9.30 7.92
CA THR A 94 -1.31 9.51 8.54
C THR A 94 -2.14 8.24 8.66
N ASN A 95 -1.92 7.28 7.75
CA ASN A 95 -2.60 6.00 7.69
C ASN A 95 -1.78 4.86 8.30
N ALA A 96 -0.52 5.11 8.69
CA ALA A 96 0.34 4.14 9.34
C ALA A 96 -0.18 3.78 10.74
N GLY A 97 -0.02 2.52 11.13
CA GLY A 97 -0.43 2.03 12.44
C GLY A 97 -1.90 1.64 12.54
N ARG A 98 -2.71 1.65 11.47
CA ARG A 98 -4.08 1.12 11.51
C ARG A 98 -4.05 -0.40 11.60
N VAL A 99 -4.78 -0.99 12.54
CA VAL A 99 -4.93 -2.46 12.65
C VAL A 99 -5.69 -2.97 11.43
N ILE A 100 -5.12 -3.98 10.75
CA ILE A 100 -5.71 -4.63 9.58
C ILE A 100 -5.93 -6.13 9.78
N SER A 101 -5.19 -6.74 10.71
CA SER A 101 -5.33 -8.15 11.08
C SER A 101 -4.64 -8.40 12.43
N SER A 102 -4.61 -9.65 12.86
CA SER A 102 -3.86 -10.11 14.02
C SER A 102 -3.02 -11.33 13.66
N ALA A 103 -1.76 -11.32 14.02
CA ALA A 103 -0.89 -12.47 13.94
C ALA A 103 -1.21 -13.46 15.06
N LYS A 104 -0.97 -14.74 14.79
CA LYS A 104 -1.07 -15.81 15.78
C LYS A 104 0.25 -16.53 15.89
N ASP A 105 0.54 -16.98 17.09
CA ASP A 105 1.61 -17.94 17.31
C ASP A 105 1.34 -19.18 16.47
N THR A 106 2.42 -19.75 15.92
CA THR A 106 2.35 -20.93 15.06
C THR A 106 3.25 -22.02 15.62
N ASP A 107 2.80 -23.25 15.44
CA ASP A 107 3.62 -24.44 15.65
C ASP A 107 4.56 -24.73 14.47
N ILE A 108 4.50 -23.90 13.41
CA ILE A 108 5.44 -23.91 12.30
C ILE A 108 6.79 -23.36 12.76
N VAL A 109 7.87 -24.09 12.48
CA VAL A 109 9.23 -23.60 12.73
C VAL A 109 9.83 -23.07 11.44
N THR A 110 10.29 -21.82 11.44
CA THR A 110 10.91 -21.20 10.27
C THR A 110 12.43 -21.09 10.43
N TYR A 111 13.15 -21.46 9.36
CA TYR A 111 14.60 -21.34 9.27
C TYR A 111 14.98 -20.45 8.08
N ILE A 112 15.96 -19.58 8.30
CA ILE A 112 16.62 -18.81 7.25
C ILE A 112 18.07 -19.23 7.22
N ASP A 113 18.52 -19.80 6.11
CA ASP A 113 19.86 -20.36 5.93
C ASP A 113 20.28 -21.27 7.10
N GLY A 114 19.39 -22.19 7.47
CA GLY A 114 19.59 -23.13 8.58
C GLY A 114 19.47 -22.52 9.99
N LYS A 115 19.30 -21.21 10.13
CA LYS A 115 19.11 -20.54 11.43
C LYS A 115 17.63 -20.38 11.75
N LYS A 116 17.19 -20.89 12.90
CA LYS A 116 15.83 -20.68 13.40
C LYS A 116 15.57 -19.18 13.61
N VAL A 117 14.44 -18.70 13.08
CA VAL A 117 13.97 -17.33 13.24
C VAL A 117 12.59 -17.30 13.88
N GLU A 118 12.20 -16.14 14.37
CA GLU A 118 10.83 -15.89 14.82
C GLU A 118 9.90 -15.79 13.61
N SER A 119 8.73 -16.41 13.71
CA SER A 119 7.72 -16.40 12.65
C SER A 119 6.31 -16.45 13.23
N PHE A 120 5.35 -16.01 12.42
CA PHE A 120 3.96 -15.84 12.82
C PHE A 120 3.03 -16.37 11.73
N ASN A 121 1.81 -16.73 12.12
CA ASN A 121 0.74 -17.00 11.18
C ASN A 121 -0.15 -15.75 11.02
N ILE A 122 -0.28 -15.27 9.79
CA ILE A 122 -1.28 -14.26 9.41
C ILE A 122 -2.11 -14.90 8.29
N ASP A 123 -3.40 -15.12 8.55
CA ASP A 123 -4.37 -15.65 7.59
C ASP A 123 -3.92 -16.93 6.85
N GLY A 124 -3.25 -17.83 7.57
CA GLY A 124 -2.76 -19.09 7.00
C GLY A 124 -1.35 -19.02 6.38
N TYR A 125 -0.74 -17.83 6.32
CA TYR A 125 0.59 -17.64 5.76
C TYR A 125 1.66 -17.46 6.84
N THR A 126 2.85 -18.02 6.59
CA THR A 126 4.03 -17.78 7.43
C THR A 126 4.61 -16.40 7.14
N VAL A 127 4.82 -15.64 8.21
CA VAL A 127 5.36 -14.28 8.18
C VAL A 127 6.61 -14.21 9.04
N ILE A 128 7.65 -13.53 8.55
CA ILE A 128 8.92 -13.31 9.25
C ILE A 128 9.23 -11.82 9.31
N TYR A 129 10.11 -11.41 10.22
CA TYR A 129 10.64 -10.06 10.20
C TYR A 129 11.63 -9.87 9.05
N PHE A 130 11.51 -8.76 8.32
CA PHE A 130 12.38 -8.40 7.20
C PHE A 130 13.86 -8.35 7.61
N LYS A 131 14.13 -7.90 8.84
CA LYS A 131 15.49 -7.82 9.40
C LYS A 131 16.23 -9.15 9.45
N GLU A 132 15.50 -10.28 9.46
CA GLU A 132 16.11 -11.61 9.54
C GLU A 132 16.84 -11.98 8.23
N LEU A 133 16.51 -11.30 7.12
CA LEU A 133 17.17 -11.47 5.81
C LEU A 133 18.58 -10.87 5.77
N LYS A 134 19.02 -10.15 6.81
CA LYS A 134 20.38 -9.59 6.91
C LYS A 134 21.52 -10.63 6.85
N ILE A 135 21.19 -11.91 6.94
CA ILE A 135 22.17 -12.99 6.77
C ILE A 135 22.67 -13.07 5.33
N PHE A 136 21.89 -12.60 4.36
CA PHE A 136 22.23 -12.64 2.93
C PHE A 136 22.85 -11.34 2.40
N GLY A 137 22.93 -10.28 3.22
CA GLY A 137 23.38 -8.98 2.73
C GLY A 137 23.26 -7.87 3.76
N GLU A 138 23.48 -6.63 3.31
CA GLU A 138 23.43 -5.45 4.17
C GLU A 138 22.03 -4.83 4.20
N ILE A 139 21.51 -4.56 5.41
CA ILE A 139 20.26 -3.81 5.58
C ILE A 139 20.56 -2.38 5.99
N ASN A 140 20.15 -1.43 5.15
CA ASN A 140 20.26 0.01 5.39
C ASN A 140 18.87 0.61 5.68
N TRP A 141 18.81 1.49 6.67
CA TRP A 141 17.59 2.22 7.03
C TRP A 141 17.75 3.72 6.73
N ASP A 142 16.92 4.25 5.84
CA ASP A 142 16.77 5.68 5.62
C ASP A 142 15.56 6.20 6.38
N ALA A 143 15.82 6.90 7.48
CA ALA A 143 14.77 7.47 8.32
C ALA A 143 13.98 8.61 7.65
N LYS A 144 14.59 9.33 6.69
CA LYS A 144 13.97 10.46 6.01
C LYS A 144 13.00 9.97 4.93
N MET A 145 13.43 8.99 4.13
CA MET A 145 12.59 8.38 3.10
C MET A 145 11.64 7.32 3.65
N ARG A 146 11.91 6.83 4.87
CA ARG A 146 11.24 5.72 5.53
C ARG A 146 11.38 4.42 4.74
N ILE A 147 12.63 4.11 4.38
CA ILE A 147 12.98 2.99 3.52
C ILE A 147 13.93 2.04 4.23
N ALA A 148 13.60 0.75 4.23
CA ALA A 148 14.50 -0.34 4.60
C ALA A 148 14.99 -1.05 3.33
N MET A 149 16.28 -0.93 3.02
CA MET A 149 16.90 -1.53 1.84
C MET A 149 17.75 -2.72 2.25
N LEU A 150 17.50 -3.89 1.67
CA LEU A 150 18.43 -5.03 1.69
C LEU A 150 19.19 -5.05 0.37
N THR A 151 20.53 -5.05 0.45
CA THR A 151 21.42 -5.21 -0.71
C THR A 151 22.14 -6.55 -0.61
N ILE A 152 22.00 -7.37 -1.65
CA ILE A 152 22.61 -8.69 -1.82
C ILE A 152 23.53 -8.62 -3.04
N ASP A 153 24.85 -8.68 -2.82
CA ASP A 153 25.85 -8.44 -3.86
C ASP A 153 25.78 -9.41 -5.04
N GLU A 154 25.33 -10.64 -4.81
CA GLU A 154 25.28 -11.71 -5.80
C GLU A 154 24.00 -11.70 -6.65
N LYS A 155 23.12 -10.72 -6.46
CA LYS A 155 21.82 -10.61 -7.14
C LYS A 155 21.74 -9.39 -8.04
N ASN A 156 20.95 -9.51 -9.11
CA ASN A 156 20.60 -8.37 -9.95
C ASN A 156 19.90 -7.27 -9.13
N GLU A 157 20.01 -6.03 -9.62
CA GLU A 157 19.31 -4.86 -9.11
C GLU A 157 18.55 -4.16 -10.23
N THR A 158 17.51 -3.43 -9.87
CA THR A 158 16.82 -2.50 -10.78
C THR A 158 17.22 -1.06 -10.49
N GLU A 159 16.91 -0.13 -11.39
CA GLU A 159 16.90 1.29 -11.04
C GLU A 159 15.93 1.52 -9.88
N PHE A 160 16.34 2.33 -8.91
CA PHE A 160 15.52 2.62 -7.75
C PHE A 160 14.35 3.52 -8.12
N GLU A 161 13.15 3.01 -7.91
CA GLU A 161 11.90 3.76 -8.01
C GLU A 161 11.17 3.68 -6.66
N GLU A 162 10.76 4.83 -6.13
CA GLU A 162 9.93 4.84 -4.92
C GLU A 162 8.57 4.20 -5.19
N ALA A 163 8.17 3.25 -4.34
CA ALA A 163 6.84 2.68 -4.33
C ALA A 163 5.79 3.82 -4.25
N PRO A 164 4.83 3.88 -5.17
CA PRO A 164 3.84 4.94 -5.18
C PRO A 164 2.93 4.87 -3.96
N TYR A 165 2.43 6.03 -3.51
CA TYR A 165 1.44 6.07 -2.43
C TYR A 165 0.17 5.34 -2.84
N LYS A 166 -0.43 4.63 -1.88
CA LYS A 166 -1.74 3.98 -2.03
C LYS A 166 -2.84 4.97 -2.43
N TYR A 167 -2.68 6.21 -1.97
CA TYR A 167 -3.48 7.35 -2.38
C TYR A 167 -2.53 8.36 -3.03
N ASP A 168 -2.66 8.57 -4.34
CA ASP A 168 -1.88 9.59 -5.03
C ASP A 168 -2.55 10.95 -4.86
N LEU A 169 -2.22 11.65 -3.77
CA LEU A 169 -2.64 13.05 -3.55
C LEU A 169 -1.81 14.05 -4.37
N ALA A 170 -0.75 13.60 -5.06
CA ALA A 170 0.09 14.42 -5.94
C ALA A 170 -0.39 14.40 -7.39
N THR A 171 -1.22 13.43 -7.78
CA THR A 171 -2.10 13.58 -8.94
C THR A 171 -2.85 14.88 -8.71
N LYS A 172 -2.53 15.90 -9.53
CA LYS A 172 -3.42 17.04 -9.69
C LYS A 172 -4.74 16.44 -10.11
N VAL A 173 -5.69 16.38 -9.16
CA VAL A 173 -7.08 16.17 -9.51
C VAL A 173 -7.35 17.29 -10.52
N PRO A 174 -7.74 16.93 -11.75
CA PRO A 174 -8.02 17.93 -12.75
C PRO A 174 -9.00 18.92 -12.17
N THR A 175 -8.81 20.19 -12.49
CA THR A 175 -9.70 21.24 -12.00
C THR A 175 -11.11 20.93 -12.51
N LEU A 176 -11.94 20.38 -11.63
CA LEU A 176 -13.36 20.24 -11.85
C LEU A 176 -13.97 21.61 -11.58
N GLU A 177 -14.56 22.22 -12.60
CA GLU A 177 -15.39 23.39 -12.37
C GLU A 177 -16.72 22.92 -11.81
N ASN A 178 -17.08 23.46 -10.64
CA ASN A 178 -18.41 23.31 -10.11
C ASN A 178 -19.35 24.13 -11.00
N ILE A 179 -20.22 23.44 -11.73
CA ILE A 179 -21.29 24.07 -12.46
C ILE A 179 -22.55 23.92 -11.60
N THR A 180 -22.86 24.94 -10.80
CA THR A 180 -24.19 25.07 -10.20
C THR A 180 -25.15 25.57 -11.28
N GLY A 181 -25.92 24.67 -11.88
CA GLY A 181 -26.98 25.00 -12.82
C GLY A 181 -27.97 23.85 -12.96
N GLU A 182 -29.23 24.18 -13.28
CA GLU A 182 -30.21 23.17 -13.70
C GLU A 182 -29.76 22.59 -15.05
N LEU A 183 -29.18 21.40 -15.04
CA LEU A 183 -28.95 20.62 -16.25
C LEU A 183 -30.30 20.09 -16.72
N LYS A 184 -30.95 20.82 -17.64
CA LYS A 184 -32.13 20.32 -18.37
C LYS A 184 -31.65 19.36 -19.46
N ARG A 185 -31.53 18.08 -19.15
CA ARG A 185 -31.55 17.02 -20.18
C ARG A 185 -32.98 16.97 -20.72
N GLU A 186 -33.14 17.00 -22.05
CA GLU A 186 -34.46 17.07 -22.72
C GLU A 186 -35.38 15.86 -22.48
N THR A 187 -35.00 14.90 -21.63
CA THR A 187 -35.83 13.72 -21.34
C THR A 187 -35.96 13.32 -19.88
N GLU A 188 -35.60 14.14 -18.89
CA GLU A 188 -36.03 13.84 -17.50
C GLU A 188 -35.93 15.05 -16.55
N HIS A 189 -37.08 15.44 -15.98
CA HIS A 189 -37.15 16.38 -14.88
C HIS A 189 -36.71 15.66 -13.60
N ILE A 190 -35.46 15.83 -13.19
CA ILE A 190 -35.00 15.39 -11.86
C ILE A 190 -34.78 16.64 -11.00
N SER A 191 -35.69 16.85 -10.03
CA SER A 191 -35.53 17.83 -8.96
C SER A 191 -35.04 17.13 -7.69
N LEU A 192 -33.74 17.15 -7.47
CA LEU A 192 -33.05 17.04 -6.19
C LEU A 192 -31.75 17.84 -6.35
N SER A 193 -31.19 18.39 -5.27
CA SER A 193 -30.01 19.26 -5.29
C SER A 193 -28.76 18.53 -5.78
N SER A 194 -28.65 18.28 -7.08
CA SER A 194 -27.52 17.59 -7.67
C SER A 194 -26.44 18.58 -8.05
N VAL A 195 -25.21 18.32 -7.62
CA VAL A 195 -24.04 19.08 -8.05
C VAL A 195 -23.42 18.35 -9.23
N VAL A 196 -23.16 19.09 -10.32
CA VAL A 196 -22.47 18.56 -11.50
C VAL A 196 -21.08 19.18 -11.59
N TYR A 197 -20.09 18.31 -11.65
CA TYR A 197 -18.69 18.66 -11.82
C TYR A 197 -18.28 18.36 -13.25
N LYS A 198 -17.71 19.35 -13.93
CA LYS A 198 -17.22 19.22 -15.30
C LYS A 198 -15.70 19.28 -15.33
N TYR A 199 -15.08 18.26 -15.90
CA TYR A 199 -13.65 18.24 -16.19
C TYR A 199 -13.37 19.15 -17.39
N ASN A 200 -12.51 20.17 -17.24
CA ASN A 200 -12.14 21.12 -18.29
C ASN A 200 -10.68 20.98 -18.78
N GLY A 201 -10.07 19.80 -18.64
CA GLY A 201 -8.70 19.54 -19.11
C GLY A 201 -8.62 19.14 -20.59
N GLU A 202 -7.47 18.60 -21.02
CA GLU A 202 -7.26 18.06 -22.38
C GLU A 202 -8.24 16.92 -22.71
N ASP A 203 -8.44 16.63 -24.02
CA ASP A 203 -9.37 15.61 -24.53
C ASP A 203 -9.40 14.34 -23.68
N ILE A 204 -10.60 13.92 -23.31
CA ILE A 204 -10.78 12.75 -22.45
C ILE A 204 -10.69 11.47 -23.25
N ASN A 205 -9.78 10.60 -22.84
CA ASN A 205 -9.67 9.26 -23.38
C ASN A 205 -10.33 8.22 -22.46
N LEU A 206 -10.66 7.06 -23.01
CA LEU A 206 -11.27 5.95 -22.26
C LEU A 206 -10.41 5.49 -21.08
N GLU A 207 -9.08 5.67 -21.15
CA GLU A 207 -8.15 5.35 -20.07
C GLU A 207 -8.40 6.22 -18.83
N GLN A 208 -8.70 7.51 -19.01
CA GLN A 208 -9.03 8.42 -17.91
C GLN A 208 -10.36 8.03 -17.23
N VAL A 209 -11.39 7.65 -18.00
CA VAL A 209 -12.67 7.17 -17.45
C VAL A 209 -12.49 5.89 -16.63
N ALA A 210 -11.64 4.96 -17.12
CA ALA A 210 -11.31 3.74 -16.40
C ALA A 210 -10.58 4.03 -15.06
N LYS A 211 -9.67 5.01 -15.04
CA LYS A 211 -8.99 5.46 -13.82
C LYS A 211 -9.96 6.01 -12.78
N TYR A 212 -10.91 6.85 -13.18
CA TYR A 212 -11.93 7.37 -12.26
C TYR A 212 -12.91 6.30 -11.78
N THR A 213 -13.33 5.40 -12.66
CA THR A 213 -14.16 4.25 -12.27
C THR A 213 -13.48 3.40 -11.20
N LEU A 214 -12.18 3.13 -11.36
CA LEU A 214 -11.39 2.40 -10.37
C LEU A 214 -11.28 3.17 -9.04
N LEU A 215 -11.10 4.49 -9.11
CA LEU A 215 -11.05 5.35 -7.92
C LEU A 215 -12.38 5.30 -7.14
N MET A 216 -13.51 5.44 -7.82
CA MET A 216 -14.85 5.39 -7.20
C MET A 216 -15.09 4.04 -6.50
N LYS A 217 -14.79 2.92 -7.17
CA LYS A 217 -14.87 1.58 -6.55
C LYS A 217 -14.00 1.46 -5.29
N LYS A 218 -12.80 2.05 -5.31
CA LYS A 218 -11.88 2.06 -4.16
C LYS A 218 -12.36 2.96 -3.01
N CYS A 219 -13.22 3.93 -3.28
CA CYS A 219 -13.86 4.79 -2.28
C CYS A 219 -15.13 4.17 -1.66
N GLY A 220 -15.45 2.91 -1.98
CA GLY A 220 -16.59 2.21 -1.42
C GLY A 220 -17.87 2.34 -2.23
N PHE A 221 -17.83 3.02 -3.38
CA PHE A 221 -18.96 3.04 -4.29
C PHE A 221 -19.10 1.71 -5.03
N VAL A 222 -20.33 1.22 -5.13
CA VAL A 222 -20.68 0.05 -5.94
C VAL A 222 -21.06 0.52 -7.34
N CYS A 223 -20.43 -0.03 -8.36
CA CYS A 223 -20.80 0.22 -9.75
C CYS A 223 -22.12 -0.51 -10.05
N LEU A 224 -23.09 0.22 -10.60
CA LEU A 224 -24.42 -0.31 -10.89
C LEU A 224 -24.52 -0.69 -12.37
N ASP A 225 -25.12 -1.85 -12.64
CA ASP A 225 -25.71 -2.19 -13.94
C ASP A 225 -27.22 -1.91 -13.85
N ASP A 226 -27.58 -0.64 -13.86
CA ASP A 226 -28.97 -0.17 -13.76
C ASP A 226 -29.56 0.01 -15.17
N PRO A 227 -30.66 -0.68 -15.53
CA PRO A 227 -31.29 -0.54 -16.85
C PRO A 227 -31.87 0.86 -17.11
N ASP A 228 -32.09 1.67 -16.06
CA ASP A 228 -32.55 3.05 -16.18
C ASP A 228 -31.39 4.04 -16.40
N VAL A 229 -30.14 3.58 -16.28
CA VAL A 229 -28.93 4.35 -16.58
C VAL A 229 -28.55 4.15 -18.06
N PRO A 230 -28.33 5.23 -18.83
CA PRO A 230 -27.91 5.10 -20.23
C PRO A 230 -26.63 4.28 -20.41
N GLU A 231 -26.54 3.51 -21.50
CA GLU A 231 -25.38 2.64 -21.81
C GLU A 231 -24.03 3.40 -21.91
N ASP A 232 -24.07 4.71 -22.11
CA ASP A 232 -22.90 5.60 -22.17
C ASP A 232 -22.55 6.25 -20.82
N THR A 233 -23.21 5.82 -19.74
CA THR A 233 -23.07 6.37 -18.39
C THR A 233 -22.66 5.26 -17.42
N VAL A 234 -21.77 5.57 -16.49
CA VAL A 234 -21.37 4.67 -15.41
C VAL A 234 -21.97 5.19 -14.10
N ALA A 235 -22.79 4.37 -13.45
CA ALA A 235 -23.44 4.71 -12.19
C ALA A 235 -22.74 4.05 -11.00
N PHE A 236 -22.72 4.78 -9.89
CA PHE A 236 -22.05 4.42 -8.65
C PHE A 236 -22.96 4.76 -7.47
N GLU A 237 -22.98 3.91 -6.45
CA GLU A 237 -23.81 4.12 -5.26
C GLU A 237 -23.07 3.78 -3.96
N THR A 238 -23.37 4.54 -2.91
CA THR A 238 -23.11 4.21 -1.50
C THR A 238 -24.42 4.35 -0.71
N ASP A 239 -24.40 4.01 0.57
CA ASP A 239 -25.56 4.18 1.47
C ASP A 239 -26.06 5.64 1.58
N GLU A 240 -25.25 6.64 1.20
CA GLU A 240 -25.57 8.07 1.38
C GLU A 240 -25.68 8.84 0.04
N GLU A 241 -24.99 8.39 -1.00
CA GLU A 241 -24.82 9.13 -2.25
C GLU A 241 -24.98 8.25 -3.49
N HIS A 242 -25.57 8.84 -4.52
CA HIS A 242 -25.65 8.31 -5.87
C HIS A 242 -24.85 9.20 -6.83
N VAL A 243 -23.94 8.59 -7.60
CA VAL A 243 -22.99 9.29 -8.47
C VAL A 243 -23.07 8.75 -9.90
N LEU A 244 -23.22 9.65 -10.87
CA LEU A 244 -23.24 9.33 -12.29
C LEU A 244 -22.01 9.94 -12.98
N MET A 245 -21.34 9.14 -13.79
CA MET A 245 -20.19 9.54 -14.60
C MET A 245 -20.51 9.36 -16.08
N TYR A 246 -20.42 10.41 -16.87
CA TYR A 246 -20.78 10.39 -18.30
C TYR A 246 -19.95 11.38 -19.11
N ILE A 247 -19.95 11.23 -20.43
CA ILE A 247 -19.31 12.18 -21.35
C ILE A 247 -20.39 13.06 -22.00
N GLU A 248 -20.21 14.38 -21.93
CA GLU A 248 -21.09 15.37 -22.57
C GLU A 248 -20.25 16.43 -23.27
N ASP A 249 -20.47 16.60 -24.58
CA ASP A 249 -19.73 17.54 -25.44
C ASP A 249 -18.19 17.42 -25.34
N GLY A 250 -17.68 16.20 -25.16
CA GLY A 250 -16.23 15.92 -25.03
C GLY A 250 -15.68 16.12 -23.62
N PHE A 251 -16.52 16.42 -22.64
CA PHE A 251 -16.14 16.62 -21.24
C PHE A 251 -16.65 15.49 -20.35
N LEU A 252 -15.87 15.16 -19.31
CA LEU A 252 -16.22 14.15 -18.32
C LEU A 252 -17.03 14.87 -17.25
N CYS A 253 -18.27 14.46 -17.10
CA CYS A 253 -19.21 15.01 -16.14
C CYS A 253 -19.38 14.00 -15.00
N ILE A 254 -19.38 14.52 -13.77
CA ILE A 254 -19.69 13.76 -12.56
C ILE A 254 -20.87 14.44 -11.89
N LYS A 255 -22.00 13.75 -11.81
CA LYS A 255 -23.20 14.22 -11.10
C LYS A 255 -23.31 13.49 -9.77
N ILE A 256 -23.36 14.23 -8.67
CA ILE A 256 -23.53 13.69 -7.32
C ILE A 256 -24.91 14.12 -6.82
N SER A 257 -25.67 13.15 -6.31
CA SER A 257 -26.97 13.36 -5.67
C SER A 257 -27.01 12.61 -4.35
N ALA A 258 -27.55 13.25 -3.31
CA ALA A 258 -27.98 12.52 -2.12
C ALA A 258 -29.17 11.63 -2.48
N GLN A 259 -29.28 10.46 -1.83
CA GLN A 259 -30.47 9.63 -1.92
C GLN A 259 -31.69 10.30 -1.26
#